data_AF-A0A2Z6NL79-F1
#
_entry.id   AF-A0A2Z6NL79-F1
#
_cell.length_a   1.000
_cell.length_b   1.000
_cell.length_c   1.000
_cell.angle_alpha   90.00
_cell.angle_beta   90.00
_cell.angle_gamma   90.00
#
_symmetry.space_group_name_H-M   'P 1'
#
loop_
_entity.id
_entity.type
_entity.pdbx_description
1 polymer ?
#
loop_
_entity_poly.entity_id
_entity_poly.type
_entity_poly.pdbx_seq_one_letter_code
_entity_poly.pdbx_strand_id
1 'polypeptide(L)'
;MMSCFFVAKSICAQIEKAICRFWWGSKDRQCKIHWKTRADLFKAKFEVGLGFRDMHLFNLALLAKQVWRLHSSPNSLLSQCLKARYYPNADILHAHIGVNPSFSWRSIQQASWVIQKGTCWKIGNGHHINIWEDNWLSRQNGFKILTPRDTHHNLTKVSDLITTQPIICWNHNIIDQVFLPFEREHIKQIPLIQEPMDDQLMWPYGKDGTYTVKTGPSCISSLIFRCRL
;
A
#
# COMPACT_ATOMS: atom_id res chain seq x y z
N MET A 1 -16.89 -8.48 10.17
CA MET A 1 -16.12 -9.74 9.97
C MET A 1 -15.03 -9.57 8.91
N MET A 2 -15.37 -9.20 7.67
CA MET A 2 -14.43 -9.04 6.53
C MET A 2 -13.32 -7.99 6.70
N SER A 3 -13.40 -7.09 7.69
CA SER A 3 -12.39 -6.04 7.91
C SER A 3 -11.35 -6.38 8.97
N CYS A 4 -11.56 -7.45 9.73
CA CYS A 4 -10.70 -7.83 10.86
C CYS A 4 -10.06 -9.21 10.65
N PHE A 5 -10.63 -10.01 9.74
CA PHE A 5 -10.23 -11.38 9.49
C PHE A 5 -9.93 -11.60 8.02
N PHE A 6 -8.83 -12.28 7.75
CA PHE A 6 -8.44 -12.70 6.42
C PHE A 6 -9.29 -13.90 6.01
N VAL A 7 -9.88 -13.81 4.83
CA VAL A 7 -10.74 -14.87 4.28
C VAL A 7 -9.98 -15.57 3.17
N ALA A 8 -9.84 -16.88 3.31
CA ALA A 8 -9.16 -17.71 2.33
C ALA A 8 -9.84 -17.58 0.96
N LYS A 9 -9.02 -17.56 -0.11
CA LYS A 9 -9.48 -17.44 -1.51
C LYS A 9 -10.55 -18.48 -1.85
N SER A 10 -10.44 -19.70 -1.32
CA SER A 10 -11.42 -20.77 -1.53
C SER A 10 -12.80 -20.42 -0.97
N ILE A 11 -12.86 -19.83 0.23
CA ILE A 11 -14.11 -19.40 0.86
C ILE A 11 -14.71 -18.21 0.09
N CYS A 12 -13.88 -17.23 -0.27
CA CYS A 12 -14.31 -16.13 -1.15
C CYS A 12 -14.92 -16.68 -2.45
N ALA A 13 -14.25 -17.66 -3.08
CA ALA A 13 -14.72 -18.25 -4.32
C ALA A 13 -16.04 -19.01 -4.16
N GLN A 14 -16.27 -19.65 -3.01
CA GLN A 14 -17.54 -20.31 -2.67
C GLN A 14 -18.68 -19.30 -2.47
N ILE A 15 -18.41 -18.21 -1.75
CA ILE A 15 -19.39 -17.13 -1.53
C ILE A 15 -19.77 -16.49 -2.86
N GLU A 16 -18.78 -16.15 -3.68
CA GLU A 16 -19.01 -15.61 -5.03
C GLU A 16 -19.80 -16.58 -5.91
N LYS A 17 -19.53 -17.89 -5.82
CA LYS A 17 -20.33 -18.92 -6.52
C LYS A 17 -21.78 -18.93 -6.04
N ALA A 18 -22.01 -18.80 -4.74
CA ALA A 18 -23.35 -18.69 -4.18
C ALA A 18 -24.07 -17.41 -4.64
N ILE A 19 -23.38 -16.28 -4.70
CA ILE A 19 -23.91 -15.01 -5.25
C ILE A 19 -24.29 -15.18 -6.71
N CYS A 20 -23.41 -15.77 -7.55
CA CYS A 20 -23.72 -16.01 -8.96
C CYS A 20 -24.91 -16.96 -9.13
N ARG A 21 -25.01 -18.01 -8.31
CA ARG A 21 -26.17 -18.93 -8.31
C ARG A 21 -27.46 -18.23 -7.90
N PHE A 22 -27.40 -17.33 -6.92
CA PHE A 22 -28.57 -16.53 -6.53
C PHE A 22 -28.98 -15.59 -7.66
N TRP A 23 -28.02 -14.87 -8.24
CA TRP A 23 -28.27 -13.88 -9.29
C TRP A 23 -28.81 -14.50 -10.58
N TRP A 24 -28.32 -15.68 -10.94
CA TRP A 24 -28.76 -16.42 -12.13
C TRP A 24 -29.75 -17.55 -11.80
N GLY A 25 -30.20 -17.66 -10.55
CA GLY A 25 -31.06 -18.71 -10.05
C GLY A 25 -32.55 -18.39 -10.17
N SER A 26 -33.37 -19.44 -10.17
CA SER A 26 -34.84 -19.38 -10.13
C SER A 26 -35.35 -20.27 -8.99
N LYS A 27 -36.60 -20.05 -8.53
CA LYS A 27 -37.28 -20.96 -7.59
C LYS A 27 -37.57 -22.34 -8.21
N ASP A 28 -37.67 -22.41 -9.54
CA ASP A 28 -37.90 -23.66 -10.26
C ASP A 28 -36.58 -24.36 -10.60
N ARG A 29 -36.61 -25.70 -10.62
CA ARG A 29 -35.48 -26.63 -10.88
C ARG A 29 -34.80 -26.49 -12.25
N GLN A 30 -34.98 -25.37 -12.96
CA GLN A 30 -34.38 -25.10 -14.26
C GLN A 30 -33.09 -24.28 -14.12
N CYS A 31 -31.98 -24.81 -14.65
CA CYS A 31 -30.75 -24.06 -14.87
C CYS A 31 -30.98 -23.04 -15.99
N LYS A 32 -31.00 -21.74 -15.69
CA LYS A 32 -31.04 -20.71 -16.73
C LYS A 32 -29.69 -20.55 -17.42
N ILE A 33 -29.74 -20.09 -18.66
CA ILE A 33 -28.57 -19.75 -19.47
C ILE A 33 -27.76 -18.66 -18.76
N HIS A 34 -26.48 -18.93 -18.53
CA HIS A 34 -25.54 -17.92 -18.09
C HIS A 34 -25.18 -17.01 -19.27
N TRP A 35 -25.86 -15.87 -19.38
CA TRP A 35 -25.65 -14.89 -20.47
C TRP A 35 -24.28 -14.22 -20.44
N LYS A 36 -23.61 -14.23 -19.29
CA LYS A 36 -22.26 -13.69 -19.08
C LYS A 36 -21.46 -14.60 -18.17
N THR A 37 -20.15 -14.64 -18.39
CA THR A 37 -19.26 -15.45 -17.55
C THR A 37 -19.16 -14.85 -16.15
N ARG A 38 -18.76 -15.66 -15.17
CA ARG A 38 -18.45 -15.15 -13.83
C ARG A 38 -17.38 -14.07 -13.90
N ALA A 39 -16.35 -14.22 -14.72
CA ALA A 39 -15.32 -13.18 -14.85
C ALA A 39 -15.93 -11.83 -15.31
N ASP A 40 -16.89 -11.85 -16.24
CA ASP A 40 -17.55 -10.64 -16.72
C ASP A 40 -18.43 -9.96 -15.67
N LEU A 41 -19.01 -10.72 -14.72
CA LEU A 41 -19.76 -10.14 -13.61
C LEU A 41 -18.88 -9.25 -12.73
N PHE A 42 -17.64 -9.69 -12.50
CA PHE A 42 -16.69 -9.05 -11.60
C PHE A 42 -15.80 -7.99 -12.28
N LYS A 43 -15.95 -7.82 -13.60
CA LYS A 43 -15.37 -6.68 -14.32
C LYS A 43 -16.02 -5.37 -13.90
N ALA A 44 -15.26 -4.28 -14.01
CA ALA A 44 -15.78 -2.96 -13.74
C ALA A 44 -16.92 -2.60 -14.72
N LYS A 45 -17.84 -1.73 -14.28
CA LYS A 45 -18.97 -1.30 -15.13
C LYS A 45 -18.53 -0.67 -16.45
N PHE A 46 -17.36 -0.01 -16.47
CA PHE A 46 -16.81 0.59 -17.68
C PHE A 46 -16.28 -0.45 -18.68
N GLU A 47 -15.92 -1.66 -18.23
CA GLU A 47 -15.46 -2.78 -19.07
C GLU A 47 -16.61 -3.72 -19.47
N VAL A 48 -17.85 -3.20 -19.51
CA VAL A 48 -19.05 -3.99 -19.84
C VAL A 48 -19.31 -5.12 -18.81
N GLY A 49 -18.83 -4.94 -17.57
CA GLY A 49 -19.13 -5.81 -16.44
C GLY A 49 -20.30 -5.33 -15.57
N LEU A 50 -20.75 -6.15 -14.64
CA LEU A 50 -21.81 -5.79 -13.68
C LEU A 50 -21.29 -5.05 -12.44
N GLY A 51 -19.96 -4.95 -12.30
CA GLY A 51 -19.31 -4.23 -11.20
C GLY A 51 -19.31 -4.98 -9.88
N PHE A 52 -19.47 -6.31 -9.89
CA PHE A 52 -19.18 -7.12 -8.71
C PHE A 52 -17.70 -6.97 -8.34
N ARG A 53 -17.40 -6.88 -7.05
CA ARG A 53 -16.01 -6.75 -6.59
C ARG A 53 -15.49 -8.13 -6.23
N ASP A 54 -14.27 -8.44 -6.66
CA ASP A 54 -13.55 -9.62 -6.18
C ASP A 54 -13.50 -9.55 -4.65
N MET A 55 -14.09 -10.56 -4.02
CA MET A 55 -14.32 -10.57 -2.58
C MET A 55 -13.00 -10.68 -1.82
N HIS A 56 -12.03 -11.41 -2.39
CA HIS A 56 -10.72 -11.59 -1.78
C HIS A 56 -9.91 -10.29 -1.84
N LEU A 57 -9.88 -9.62 -3.00
CA LEU A 57 -9.24 -8.31 -3.14
C LEU A 57 -9.92 -7.26 -2.24
N PHE A 58 -11.24 -7.33 -2.09
CA PHE A 58 -11.97 -6.44 -1.18
C PHE A 58 -11.65 -6.71 0.30
N ASN A 59 -11.52 -7.98 0.71
CA ASN A 59 -11.10 -8.37 2.05
C ASN A 59 -9.68 -7.86 2.35
N LEU A 60 -8.72 -8.09 1.44
CA LEU A 60 -7.37 -7.55 1.56
C LEU A 60 -7.37 -6.02 1.65
N ALA A 61 -8.17 -5.33 0.83
CA ALA A 61 -8.27 -3.88 0.87
C ALA A 61 -8.83 -3.35 2.20
N LEU A 62 -9.76 -4.08 2.83
CA LEU A 62 -10.30 -3.73 4.15
C LEU A 62 -9.28 -3.95 5.27
N LEU A 63 -8.47 -5.00 5.17
CA LEU A 63 -7.39 -5.28 6.13
C LEU A 63 -6.26 -4.26 5.99
N ALA A 64 -5.88 -3.91 4.76
CA ALA A 64 -4.93 -2.83 4.49
C ALA A 64 -5.41 -1.49 5.05
N LYS A 65 -6.73 -1.23 5.06
CA LYS A 65 -7.29 -0.05 5.75
C LYS A 65 -7.02 -0.06 7.25
N GLN A 66 -7.00 -1.22 7.90
CA GLN A 66 -6.64 -1.31 9.31
C GLN A 66 -5.17 -1.00 9.52
N VAL A 67 -4.28 -1.56 8.68
CA VAL A 67 -2.85 -1.24 8.69
C VAL A 67 -2.62 0.27 8.56
N TRP A 68 -3.28 0.90 7.59
CA TRP A 68 -3.23 2.36 7.40
C TRP A 68 -3.68 3.12 8.65
N ARG A 69 -4.78 2.71 9.30
CA ARG A 69 -5.27 3.34 10.53
C ARG A 69 -4.30 3.19 11.69
N LEU A 70 -3.67 2.03 11.84
CA LEU A 70 -2.67 1.79 12.88
C LEU A 70 -1.45 2.70 12.69
N HIS A 71 -1.09 2.98 11.44
CA HIS A 71 -0.03 3.92 11.10
C HIS A 71 -0.45 5.39 11.31
N SER A 72 -1.54 5.84 10.69
CA SER A 72 -1.96 7.24 10.69
C SER A 72 -2.59 7.72 12.00
N SER A 73 -2.98 6.82 12.89
CA SER A 73 -3.61 7.16 14.17
C SER A 73 -2.99 6.36 15.32
N PRO A 74 -1.70 6.61 15.64
CA PRO A 74 -0.97 5.85 16.66
C PRO A 74 -1.55 6.04 18.07
N ASN A 75 -2.20 7.19 18.32
CA ASN A 75 -2.79 7.53 19.62
C ASN A 75 -4.16 6.88 19.89
N SER A 76 -4.71 6.13 18.94
CA SER A 76 -5.95 5.40 19.20
C SER A 76 -5.71 4.25 20.18
N LEU A 77 -6.68 3.95 21.05
CA LEU A 77 -6.57 2.86 22.02
C LEU A 77 -6.22 1.53 21.34
N LEU A 78 -6.83 1.26 20.18
CA LEU A 78 -6.55 0.06 19.40
C LEU A 78 -5.09 0.01 18.92
N SER A 79 -4.57 1.13 18.41
CA SER A 79 -3.18 1.25 17.97
C SER A 79 -2.21 1.03 19.13
N GLN A 80 -2.48 1.64 20.29
CA GLN A 80 -1.66 1.50 21.49
C GLN A 80 -1.67 0.05 22.02
N CYS A 81 -2.83 -0.59 22.11
CA CYS A 81 -2.94 -1.98 22.55
C CYS A 81 -2.23 -2.95 21.59
N LEU A 82 -2.40 -2.78 20.28
CA LEU A 82 -1.75 -3.64 19.29
C LEU A 82 -0.24 -3.41 19.23
N LYS A 83 0.22 -2.16 19.32
CA LYS A 83 1.65 -1.84 19.40
C LYS A 83 2.28 -2.48 20.62
N ALA A 84 1.71 -2.26 21.81
CA ALA A 84 2.23 -2.82 23.06
C ALA A 84 2.29 -4.36 23.03
N ARG A 85 1.31 -5.02 22.41
CA ARG A 85 1.24 -6.48 22.38
C ARG A 85 2.11 -7.13 21.30
N TYR A 86 2.17 -6.55 20.10
CA TYR A 86 2.73 -7.25 18.93
C TYR A 86 3.97 -6.60 18.33
N TYR A 87 4.16 -5.28 18.49
CA TYR A 87 5.28 -4.56 17.89
C TYR A 87 5.72 -3.38 18.77
N PRO A 88 6.15 -3.61 20.04
CA PRO A 88 6.41 -2.54 20.99
C PRO A 88 7.56 -1.62 20.53
N ASN A 89 8.59 -2.19 19.93
CA ASN A 89 9.83 -1.51 19.52
C ASN A 89 9.93 -1.29 18.00
N ALA A 90 8.84 -1.50 17.26
CA ALA A 90 8.85 -1.41 15.80
C ALA A 90 7.66 -0.59 15.30
N ASP A 91 7.66 -0.31 14.00
CA ASP A 91 6.51 0.28 13.30
C ASP A 91 5.62 -0.81 12.72
N ILE A 92 4.34 -0.49 12.52
CA ILE A 92 3.37 -1.41 11.94
C ILE A 92 3.79 -1.94 10.56
N LEU A 93 4.53 -1.14 9.79
CA LEU A 93 5.04 -1.53 8.47
C LEU A 93 6.25 -2.45 8.56
N HIS A 94 6.98 -2.48 9.67
CA HIS A 94 8.13 -3.38 9.87
C HIS A 94 7.82 -4.45 10.92
N ALA A 95 6.59 -4.51 11.39
CA ALA A 95 6.16 -5.45 12.42
C ALA A 95 6.13 -6.87 11.86
N HIS A 96 6.72 -7.81 12.60
CA HIS A 96 6.63 -9.23 12.32
C HIS A 96 5.41 -9.85 13.01
N ILE A 97 5.00 -11.04 12.54
CA ILE A 97 3.86 -11.76 13.12
C ILE A 97 4.11 -12.14 14.60
N GLY A 98 5.37 -12.45 14.96
CA GLY A 98 5.76 -12.82 16.31
C GLY A 98 5.27 -14.21 16.75
N VAL A 99 5.44 -14.51 18.04
CA VAL A 99 5.06 -15.78 18.67
C VAL A 99 3.64 -15.68 19.24
N ASN A 100 2.81 -16.70 19.01
CA ASN A 100 1.40 -16.77 19.43
C ASN A 100 0.52 -15.54 19.05
N PRO A 101 0.46 -15.18 17.76
CA PRO A 101 -0.38 -14.08 17.28
C PRO A 101 -1.87 -14.43 17.36
N SER A 102 -2.73 -13.45 17.66
CA SER A 102 -4.16 -13.64 17.48
C SER A 102 -4.52 -13.80 16.00
N PHE A 103 -5.65 -14.44 15.71
CA PHE A 103 -6.13 -14.58 14.34
C PHE A 103 -6.35 -13.22 13.65
N SER A 104 -6.84 -12.22 14.40
CA SER A 104 -6.98 -10.85 13.91
C SER A 104 -5.64 -10.22 13.55
N TRP A 105 -4.60 -10.43 14.37
CA TRP A 105 -3.27 -9.89 14.09
C TRP A 105 -2.64 -10.54 12.85
N ARG A 106 -2.73 -11.87 12.73
CA ARG A 106 -2.31 -12.58 11.51
C ARG A 106 -3.01 -12.02 10.26
N SER A 107 -4.30 -11.73 10.40
CA SER A 107 -5.12 -11.20 9.30
C SER A 107 -4.69 -9.79 8.88
N ILE A 108 -4.42 -8.90 9.84
CA ILE A 108 -3.91 -7.55 9.55
C ILE A 108 -2.54 -7.63 8.88
N GLN A 109 -1.65 -8.48 9.40
CA GLN A 109 -0.32 -8.70 8.85
C GLN A 109 -0.34 -9.24 7.41
N GLN A 110 -1.33 -10.07 7.05
CA GLN A 110 -1.48 -10.58 5.68
C GLN A 110 -1.70 -9.46 4.64
N ALA A 111 -2.12 -8.26 5.07
CA ALA A 111 -2.37 -7.11 4.20
C ALA A 111 -1.37 -5.96 4.41
N SER A 112 -0.34 -6.11 5.27
CA SER A 112 0.65 -5.05 5.52
C SER A 112 1.43 -4.66 4.26
N TRP A 113 1.76 -5.66 3.43
CA TRP A 113 2.45 -5.47 2.16
C TRP A 113 1.72 -4.54 1.19
N VAL A 114 0.38 -4.46 1.26
CA VAL A 114 -0.42 -3.59 0.39
C VAL A 114 -0.11 -2.13 0.67
N ILE A 115 0.02 -1.78 1.96
CA ILE A 115 0.41 -0.44 2.37
C ILE A 115 1.88 -0.23 2.05
N GLN A 116 2.78 -1.10 2.51
CA GLN A 116 4.23 -0.98 2.26
C GLN A 116 4.58 -0.75 0.78
N LYS A 117 3.97 -1.54 -0.14
CA LYS A 117 4.25 -1.44 -1.58
C LYS A 117 3.41 -0.40 -2.32
N GLY A 118 2.25 -0.04 -1.77
CA GLY A 118 1.29 0.85 -2.43
C GLY A 118 1.40 2.31 -1.99
N THR A 119 2.06 2.60 -0.88
CA THR A 119 2.30 3.96 -0.41
C THR A 119 3.61 4.54 -0.92
N CYS A 120 3.65 5.86 -0.99
CA CYS A 120 4.84 6.65 -1.24
C CYS A 120 5.04 7.62 -0.07
N TRP A 121 6.27 7.85 0.35
CA TRP A 121 6.60 8.89 1.32
C TRP A 121 6.51 10.27 0.67
N LYS A 122 5.91 11.20 1.40
CA LYS A 122 5.98 12.63 1.19
C LYS A 122 7.10 13.17 2.08
N ILE A 123 8.08 13.80 1.46
CA ILE A 123 9.30 14.27 2.11
C ILE A 123 8.97 15.52 2.93
N GLY A 124 9.27 15.46 4.22
CA GLY A 124 9.31 16.61 5.13
C GLY A 124 10.76 16.89 5.48
N ASN A 125 11.19 16.45 6.67
CA ASN A 125 12.58 16.57 7.14
C ASN A 125 13.52 15.47 6.58
N GLY A 126 12.98 14.38 6.03
CA GLY A 126 13.75 13.30 5.40
C GLY A 126 14.48 12.36 6.37
N HIS A 127 14.29 12.50 7.69
CA HIS A 127 15.00 11.70 8.69
C HIS A 127 14.45 10.28 8.82
N HIS A 128 13.16 10.08 8.55
CA HIS A 128 12.53 8.77 8.71
C HIS A 128 12.66 7.92 7.45
N ILE A 129 12.83 8.55 6.28
CA ILE A 129 12.82 7.89 4.97
C ILE A 129 14.23 7.35 4.62
N ASN A 130 14.34 6.04 4.43
CA ASN A 130 15.54 5.42 3.87
C ASN A 130 15.59 5.63 2.35
N ILE A 131 16.72 6.13 1.84
CA ILE A 131 16.90 6.40 0.41
C ILE A 131 16.63 5.15 -0.44
N TRP A 132 17.14 3.99 0.00
CA TRP A 132 17.27 2.79 -0.83
C TRP A 132 16.14 1.79 -0.64
N GLU A 133 15.53 1.77 0.54
CA GLU A 133 14.53 0.77 0.94
C GLU A 133 13.10 1.29 0.82
N ASP A 134 12.90 2.58 1.08
CA ASP A 134 11.58 3.19 1.11
C ASP A 134 11.14 3.70 -0.26
N ASN A 135 9.82 3.71 -0.45
CA ASN A 135 9.18 4.22 -1.65
C ASN A 135 8.99 5.73 -1.52
N TRP A 136 9.88 6.56 -2.07
CA TRP A 136 9.74 8.03 -1.99
C TRP A 136 9.79 8.74 -3.36
N LEU A 137 10.04 8.00 -4.45
CA LEU A 137 10.02 8.50 -5.83
C LEU A 137 8.73 8.12 -6.57
N SER A 138 7.73 8.99 -6.50
CA SER A 138 6.37 8.75 -7.03
C SER A 138 6.28 8.45 -8.54
N ARG A 139 7.23 8.94 -9.34
CA ARG A 139 7.20 8.86 -10.82
C ARG A 139 7.82 7.59 -11.41
N GLN A 140 8.42 6.73 -10.58
CA GLN A 140 9.04 5.50 -11.05
C GLN A 140 8.12 4.29 -10.91
N ASN A 141 8.17 3.38 -11.89
CA ASN A 141 7.27 2.24 -12.04
C ASN A 141 7.49 1.16 -10.95
N GLY A 142 7.13 1.48 -9.71
CA GLY A 142 7.43 0.68 -8.52
C GLY A 142 7.95 1.48 -7.32
N PHE A 143 8.09 2.81 -7.44
CA PHE A 143 8.53 3.73 -6.40
C PHE A 143 9.97 3.52 -5.87
N LYS A 144 10.75 2.65 -6.51
CA LYS A 144 12.08 2.25 -6.06
C LYS A 144 13.18 2.85 -6.94
N ILE A 145 14.23 3.27 -6.27
CA ILE A 145 15.50 3.69 -6.87
C ILE A 145 16.12 2.51 -7.62
N LEU A 146 16.55 2.77 -8.85
CA LEU A 146 17.26 1.84 -9.72
C LEU A 146 18.78 1.99 -9.65
N THR A 147 19.27 3.15 -9.22
CA THR A 147 20.70 3.35 -8.93
C THR A 147 21.16 2.29 -7.92
N PRO A 148 22.21 1.51 -8.22
CA PRO A 148 22.85 0.63 -7.26
C PRO A 148 23.35 1.41 -6.05
N ARG A 149 23.18 0.85 -4.85
CA ARG A 149 23.62 1.51 -3.62
C ARG A 149 25.13 1.72 -3.66
N ASP A 150 25.53 2.98 -3.61
CA ASP A 150 26.92 3.35 -3.50
C ASP A 150 27.42 3.15 -2.05
N THR A 151 28.56 2.50 -1.90
CA THR A 151 29.21 2.25 -0.61
C THR A 151 30.14 3.39 -0.19
N HIS A 152 30.49 4.30 -1.10
CA HIS A 152 31.48 5.36 -0.84
C HIS A 152 30.93 6.54 -0.05
N HIS A 153 29.66 6.91 -0.26
CA HIS A 153 29.08 8.12 0.32
C HIS A 153 28.33 7.90 1.65
N ASN A 154 28.22 6.66 2.14
CA ASN A 154 27.50 6.30 3.37
C ASN A 154 26.09 6.93 3.52
N LEU A 155 25.40 7.15 2.40
CA LEU A 155 24.07 7.76 2.39
C LEU A 155 23.01 6.75 2.80
N THR A 156 22.19 7.11 3.77
CA THR A 156 21.14 6.22 4.29
C THR A 156 19.77 6.87 4.29
N LYS A 157 19.68 8.15 4.65
CA LYS A 157 18.42 8.87 4.86
C LYS A 157 18.26 9.99 3.85
N VAL A 158 17.02 10.31 3.47
CA VAL A 158 16.75 11.40 2.53
C VAL A 158 17.23 12.74 3.07
N SER A 159 17.28 12.90 4.40
CA SER A 159 17.93 14.04 5.07
C SER A 159 19.38 14.28 4.61
N ASP A 160 20.11 13.22 4.27
CA ASP A 160 21.52 13.30 3.82
C ASP A 160 21.64 13.95 2.43
N LEU A 161 20.54 13.98 1.67
CA LEU A 161 20.43 14.63 0.37
C LEU A 161 19.93 16.07 0.45
N ILE A 162 19.55 16.55 1.64
CA ILE A 162 18.95 17.87 1.86
C ILE A 162 19.94 18.80 2.58
N THR A 163 20.09 20.01 2.05
CA THR A 163 20.79 21.10 2.72
C THR A 163 19.77 21.99 3.41
N THR A 164 19.99 22.31 4.70
CA THR A 164 19.02 23.04 5.54
C THR A 164 19.38 24.52 5.75
N GLN A 165 20.53 24.99 5.25
CA GLN A 165 21.00 26.38 5.43
C GLN A 165 21.52 26.94 4.09
N PRO A 166 21.11 28.14 3.66
CA PRO A 166 20.16 29.09 4.29
C PRO A 166 18.68 28.79 4.01
N ILE A 167 18.38 27.95 3.02
CA ILE A 167 17.02 27.54 2.59
C ILE A 167 17.04 26.02 2.47
N ILE A 168 15.92 25.35 2.75
CA ILE A 168 15.81 23.90 2.56
C ILE A 168 15.83 23.60 1.06
N CYS A 169 16.92 23.00 0.58
CA CYS A 169 17.10 22.65 -0.82
C CYS A 169 17.81 21.32 -0.99
N TRP A 170 17.69 20.72 -2.17
CA TRP A 170 18.41 19.50 -2.51
C TRP A 170 19.91 19.75 -2.65
N ASN A 171 20.74 18.86 -2.13
CA ASN A 171 22.18 18.88 -2.37
C ASN A 171 22.47 18.33 -3.77
N HIS A 172 22.45 19.24 -4.75
CA HIS A 172 22.65 18.91 -6.16
C HIS A 172 23.96 18.16 -6.42
N ASN A 173 25.05 18.50 -5.70
CA ASN A 173 26.36 17.88 -5.90
C ASN A 173 26.34 16.39 -5.54
N ILE A 174 25.79 16.04 -4.37
CA ILE A 174 25.67 14.64 -3.95
C ILE A 174 24.73 13.89 -4.89
N ILE A 175 23.59 14.50 -5.24
CA ILE A 175 22.59 13.87 -6.10
C ILE A 175 23.17 13.57 -7.49
N ASP A 176 23.94 14.48 -8.07
CA ASP A 176 24.55 14.32 -9.40
C ASP A 176 25.65 13.25 -9.44
N GLN A 177 26.32 13.02 -8.31
CA GLN A 177 27.38 12.00 -8.19
C GLN A 177 26.81 10.60 -7.94
N VAL A 178 25.72 10.51 -7.19
CA VAL A 178 25.22 9.23 -6.68
C VAL A 178 24.16 8.63 -7.60
N PHE A 179 23.23 9.42 -8.13
CA PHE A 179 22.05 8.88 -8.83
C PHE A 179 22.17 8.91 -10.36
N LEU A 180 21.52 7.96 -11.02
CA LEU A 180 21.41 7.90 -12.48
C LEU A 180 20.75 9.18 -13.05
N PRO A 181 21.06 9.57 -14.30
CA PRO A 181 20.63 10.84 -14.87
C PRO A 181 19.13 11.13 -14.84
N PHE A 182 18.30 10.11 -15.07
CA PHE A 182 16.86 10.28 -14.97
C PHE A 182 16.41 10.43 -13.50
N GLU A 183 17.01 9.72 -12.55
CA GLU A 183 16.62 9.76 -11.13
C GLU A 183 16.96 11.10 -10.49
N ARG A 184 18.17 11.64 -10.75
CA ARG A 184 18.56 12.97 -10.26
C ARG A 184 17.61 14.07 -10.72
N GLU A 185 17.14 14.02 -11.97
CA GLU A 185 16.18 15.00 -12.49
C GLU A 185 14.85 14.89 -11.77
N HIS A 186 14.37 13.68 -11.52
CA HIS A 186 13.15 13.45 -10.76
C HIS A 186 13.29 13.89 -9.30
N ILE A 187 14.40 13.56 -8.63
CA ILE A 187 14.68 13.96 -7.24
C ILE A 187 14.64 15.49 -7.12
N LYS A 188 15.37 16.18 -8.00
CA LYS A 188 15.45 17.65 -8.00
C LYS A 188 14.11 18.34 -8.30
N GLN A 189 13.18 17.67 -8.98
CA GLN A 189 11.83 18.17 -9.25
C GLN A 189 10.87 18.00 -8.07
N ILE A 190 11.22 17.22 -7.04
CA ILE A 190 10.37 17.07 -5.86
C ILE A 190 10.43 18.37 -5.04
N PRO A 191 9.30 19.06 -4.84
CA PRO A 191 9.28 20.28 -4.04
C PRO A 191 9.52 19.95 -2.56
N LEU A 192 10.49 20.64 -1.95
CA LEU A 192 10.74 20.57 -0.52
C LEU A 192 9.92 21.65 0.22
N ILE A 193 9.36 21.27 1.36
CA ILE A 193 8.57 22.15 2.21
C ILE A 193 9.54 22.97 3.07
N GLN A 194 9.37 24.30 3.07
CA GLN A 194 10.23 25.21 3.84
C GLN A 194 9.84 25.27 5.32
N GLU A 195 8.59 24.95 5.62
CA GLU A 195 8.09 24.83 7.00
C GLU A 195 8.54 23.50 7.62
N PRO A 196 8.81 23.48 8.94
CA PRO A 196 9.17 22.25 9.64
C PRO A 196 7.98 21.29 9.62
N MET A 197 8.12 20.22 8.86
CA MET A 197 7.10 19.17 8.71
C MET A 197 7.77 17.80 8.80
N ASP A 198 7.17 16.89 9.54
CA ASP A 198 7.62 15.50 9.59
C ASP A 198 7.29 14.74 8.30
N ASP A 199 8.07 13.71 8.02
CA ASP A 199 7.83 12.79 6.91
C ASP A 199 6.47 12.10 7.05
N GLN A 200 5.71 12.02 5.96
CA GLN A 200 4.38 11.42 5.98
C GLN A 200 4.21 10.38 4.88
N LEU A 201 3.58 9.25 5.21
CA LEU A 201 3.11 8.31 4.20
C LEU A 201 1.91 8.88 3.45
N MET A 202 1.94 8.73 2.14
CA MET A 202 0.90 9.15 1.22
C MET A 202 0.44 7.96 0.37
N TRP A 203 -0.86 7.87 0.17
CA TRP A 203 -1.48 6.95 -0.79
C TRP A 203 -1.65 7.66 -2.15
N PRO A 204 -0.84 7.33 -3.17
CA PRO A 204 -0.78 8.08 -4.43
C PRO A 204 -2.04 7.93 -5.28
N TYR A 205 -2.89 6.94 -5.00
CA TYR A 205 -4.15 6.71 -5.72
C TYR A 205 -5.33 7.49 -5.12
N GLY A 206 -5.14 8.17 -3.98
CA GLY A 206 -6.16 8.99 -3.33
C GLY A 206 -5.95 10.47 -3.64
N LYS A 207 -7.03 11.23 -3.82
CA LYS A 207 -6.96 12.68 -4.08
C LYS A 207 -6.28 13.44 -2.93
N ASP A 208 -6.55 13.02 -1.70
CA ASP A 208 -6.04 13.67 -0.49
C ASP A 208 -4.84 12.92 0.11
N GLY A 209 -4.23 11.98 -0.63
CA GLY A 209 -3.15 11.14 -0.13
C GLY A 209 -3.57 10.12 0.94
N THR A 210 -4.87 9.94 1.19
CA THR A 210 -5.39 8.99 2.18
C THR A 210 -5.81 7.68 1.54
N TYR A 211 -5.52 6.56 2.24
CA TYR A 211 -5.95 5.26 1.78
C TYR A 211 -7.48 5.08 1.90
N THR A 212 -8.10 4.60 0.82
CA THR A 212 -9.51 4.21 0.83
C THR A 212 -9.72 2.82 0.24
N VAL A 213 -10.73 2.11 0.74
CA VAL A 213 -11.12 0.78 0.23
C VAL A 213 -11.63 0.85 -1.22
N LYS A 214 -11.95 2.05 -1.74
CA LYS A 214 -12.35 2.23 -3.14
C LYS A 214 -11.17 2.06 -4.08
N THR A 215 -9.99 2.55 -3.70
CA THR A 215 -8.77 2.51 -4.52
C THR A 215 -7.87 1.31 -4.21
N GLY A 216 -8.04 0.69 -3.03
CA GLY A 216 -7.30 -0.50 -2.61
C GLY A 216 -7.33 -1.67 -3.60
N PRO A 217 -8.49 -2.22 -3.99
CA PRO A 217 -8.55 -3.42 -4.85
C PRO A 217 -7.83 -3.26 -6.20
N SER A 218 -7.98 -2.11 -6.87
CA SER A 218 -7.29 -1.83 -8.14
C SER A 218 -5.78 -1.75 -7.96
N CYS A 219 -5.31 -1.14 -6.86
CA CYS A 219 -3.89 -1.11 -6.50
C CYS A 219 -3.36 -2.51 -6.18
N ILE A 220 -4.09 -3.33 -5.41
CA ILE A 220 -3.69 -4.71 -5.10
C ILE A 220 -3.54 -5.51 -6.39
N SER A 221 -4.48 -5.39 -7.32
CA SER A 221 -4.42 -6.06 -8.62
C SER A 221 -3.17 -5.65 -9.42
N SER A 222 -2.87 -4.35 -9.50
CA SER A 222 -1.68 -3.86 -10.21
C SER A 222 -0.37 -4.27 -9.52
N LEU A 223 -0.34 -4.30 -8.19
CA LEU A 223 0.83 -4.72 -7.42
C LEU A 223 1.10 -6.23 -7.57
N ILE A 224 0.06 -7.07 -7.57
CA ILE A 224 0.20 -8.52 -7.81
C ILE A 224 0.80 -8.77 -9.19
N PHE A 225 0.28 -8.07 -10.22
CA PHE A 225 0.78 -8.20 -11.59
C PHE A 225 2.25 -7.77 -11.72
N ARG A 226 2.64 -6.67 -11.05
CA ARG A 226 4.02 -6.15 -11.09
C ARG A 226 5.01 -7.00 -10.30
N CYS A 227 4.59 -7.56 -9.16
CA CYS A 227 5.50 -8.25 -8.24
C CYS A 227 5.61 -9.77 -8.49
N ARG A 228 4.82 -10.36 -9.39
CA ARG A 228 4.69 -11.83 -9.55
C ARG A 228 4.59 -12.56 -8.20
N LEU A 229 3.73 -12.05 -7.30
CA LEU A 229 3.37 -12.72 -6.04
C LEU A 229 2.27 -13.75 -6.24
#